data_AF-A0A933BLD3-F1
#
_entry.id   AF-A0A933BLD3-F1
#
_cell.length_a   1.000
_cell.length_b   1.000
_cell.length_c   1.000
_cell.angle_alpha   90.00
_cell.angle_beta   90.00
_cell.angle_gamma   90.00
#
_symmetry.space_group_name_H-M   'P 1'
#
loop_
_entity.id
_entity.type
_entity.pdbx_description
1 polymer ?
#
loop_
_entity_poly.entity_id
_entity_poly.type
_entity_poly.pdbx_seq_one_letter_code
_entity_poly.pdbx_strand_id
1 'polypeptide(L)'
;MNQLYLILFLVLGVAIATFAIQNSGEAVVKFIGWQFHSSLVVIVLISTAAGVIMAILLSLPGTFRLRARVREQAQRIADLEQRLRESEPKNTQETH
;
A
#
# COMPACT_ATOMS: atom_id res chain seq x y z
N MET A 1 0.70 -20.69 -19.58
CA MET A 1 1.51 -19.63 -18.93
C MET A 1 2.21 -18.84 -20.01
N ASN A 2 1.92 -17.54 -20.14
CA ASN A 2 2.34 -16.76 -21.29
C ASN A 2 3.86 -16.50 -21.26
N GLN A 3 4.60 -17.11 -22.20
CA GLN A 3 6.03 -16.90 -22.45
C GLN A 3 6.43 -15.40 -22.49
N LEU A 4 5.47 -14.53 -22.81
CA LEU A 4 5.60 -13.08 -22.73
C LEU A 4 6.10 -12.57 -21.37
N TYR A 5 5.61 -13.12 -20.25
CA TYR A 5 6.06 -12.71 -18.91
C TYR A 5 7.52 -13.07 -18.67
N LEU A 6 7.97 -14.23 -19.16
CA LEU A 6 9.37 -14.65 -19.05
C LEU A 6 10.27 -13.74 -19.88
N ILE A 7 9.86 -13.41 -21.12
CA ILE A 7 10.60 -12.48 -21.98
C ILE A 7 10.68 -11.10 -21.32
N LEU A 8 9.56 -10.57 -20.81
CA LEU A 8 9.53 -9.26 -20.16
C LEU A 8 10.42 -9.23 -18.90
N PHE A 9 10.37 -10.29 -18.09
CA PHE A 9 11.23 -10.44 -16.93
C PHE A 9 12.71 -10.46 -17.31
N LEU A 10 13.07 -11.20 -18.36
CA LEU A 10 14.45 -11.26 -18.85
C LEU A 10 14.92 -9.89 -19.35
N VAL A 11 14.12 -9.20 -20.16
CA VAL A 11 14.43 -7.85 -20.66
C VAL A 11 14.60 -6.88 -19.49
N LEU A 12 13.72 -6.93 -18.49
CA LEU A 12 13.83 -6.10 -17.30
C LEU A 12 15.11 -6.42 -16.50
N GLY A 13 15.44 -7.70 -16.34
CA GLY A 13 16.67 -8.13 -15.68
C GLY A 13 17.93 -7.62 -16.37
N VAL A 14 17.98 -7.71 -17.70
CA VAL A 14 19.09 -7.15 -18.50
C VAL A 14 19.16 -5.64 -18.33
N ALA A 15 18.03 -4.94 -18.40
CA ALA A 15 18.00 -3.49 -18.21
C ALA A 15 18.52 -3.06 -16.82
N ILE A 16 18.12 -3.77 -15.76
CA ILE A 16 18.60 -3.54 -14.39
C ILE A 16 20.11 -3.81 -14.29
N ALA A 17 20.60 -4.91 -14.87
CA ALA A 17 22.02 -5.25 -14.86
C ALA A 17 22.85 -4.20 -15.62
N THR A 18 22.40 -3.78 -16.80
CA THR A 18 23.04 -2.71 -17.58
C THR A 18 23.05 -1.40 -16.80
N PHE A 19 21.93 -1.03 -16.17
CA PHE A 19 21.86 0.16 -15.31
C PHE A 19 22.87 0.07 -14.16
N ALA A 20 22.98 -1.07 -13.48
CA ALA A 20 23.92 -1.29 -12.38
C ALA A 20 25.38 -1.16 -12.82
N ILE A 21 25.74 -1.74 -13.97
CA ILE A 21 27.09 -1.66 -14.52
C ILE A 21 27.43 -0.24 -14.96
N GLN A 22 26.53 0.45 -15.67
CA GLN A 22 26.76 1.81 -16.14
C GLN A 22 26.82 2.82 -14.99
N ASN A 23 26.12 2.56 -13.89
CA ASN A 23 26.07 3.41 -12.70
C ASN A 23 26.87 2.81 -11.54
N SER A 24 27.91 2.01 -11.83
CA SER A 24 28.80 1.44 -10.82
C SER A 24 29.79 2.44 -10.23
N GLY A 25 29.73 3.71 -10.66
CA GLY A 25 30.56 4.79 -10.14
C GLY A 25 30.35 5.00 -8.64
N GLU A 26 31.43 5.34 -7.95
CA GLU A 26 31.40 5.67 -6.53
C GLU A 26 30.71 7.02 -6.32
N ALA A 27 29.77 7.05 -5.39
CA ALA A 27 29.03 8.22 -4.98
C ALA A 27 29.16 8.39 -3.46
N VAL A 28 29.30 9.65 -3.05
CA VAL A 28 29.50 10.02 -1.65
C VAL A 28 28.29 10.82 -1.18
N VAL A 29 27.57 10.29 -0.21
CA VAL A 29 26.46 10.99 0.44
C VAL A 29 26.97 11.59 1.74
N LYS A 30 26.85 12.91 1.89
CA LYS A 30 27.16 13.62 3.15
C LYS A 30 25.86 14.09 3.79
N PHE A 31 25.60 13.66 5.03
CA PHE A 31 24.39 14.01 5.75
C PHE A 31 24.65 14.16 7.25
N ILE A 32 24.32 15.33 7.81
CA ILE A 32 24.39 15.68 9.25
C ILE A 32 25.64 15.07 9.94
N GLY A 33 26.83 15.35 9.39
CA GLY A 33 28.11 14.91 9.93
C GLY A 33 28.56 13.49 9.56
N TRP A 34 27.74 12.70 8.89
CA TRP A 34 28.11 11.37 8.38
C TRP A 34 28.39 11.41 6.88
N GLN A 35 29.30 10.53 6.46
CA GLN A 35 29.62 10.33 5.05
C GLN A 35 29.50 8.84 4.72
N PHE A 36 28.77 8.55 3.65
CA PHE A 36 28.55 7.19 3.17
C PHE A 36 29.08 7.07 1.74
N HIS A 37 29.94 6.09 1.52
CA HIS A 37 30.60 5.83 0.25
C HIS A 37 30.05 4.51 -0.30
N SER A 38 29.43 4.56 -1.47
CA SER A 38 28.91 3.37 -2.14
C SER A 38 28.70 3.62 -3.62
N SER A 39 28.24 2.63 -4.37
CA SER A 39 27.83 2.87 -5.75
C SER A 39 26.55 3.69 -5.81
N LEU A 40 26.38 4.46 -6.88
CA LEU A 40 25.18 5.26 -7.11
C LEU A 40 23.90 4.42 -7.02
N VAL A 41 23.92 3.21 -7.60
CA VAL A 41 22.78 2.29 -7.57
C VAL A 41 22.39 1.89 -6.16
N VAL A 42 23.35 1.57 -5.30
CA VAL A 42 23.07 1.18 -3.90
C VAL A 42 22.44 2.34 -3.15
N ILE A 43 22.96 3.56 -3.32
CA ILE A 43 22.40 4.76 -2.71
C ILE A 43 20.95 4.98 -3.15
N VAL A 44 20.68 4.91 -4.46
CA VAL A 44 19.31 5.06 -5.00
C VAL A 44 18.37 4.01 -4.41
N LEU A 45 18.76 2.73 -4.39
CA LEU A 45 17.93 1.66 -3.85
C LEU A 45 17.60 1.87 -2.37
N ILE A 46 18.59 2.23 -1.54
CA ILE A 46 18.38 2.49 -0.11
C ILE A 46 17.48 3.70 0.09
N SER A 47 17.72 4.80 -0.63
CA SER A 47 16.89 6.01 -0.54
C SER A 47 15.45 5.76 -0.96
N THR A 48 15.23 5.01 -2.05
CA THR A 48 13.88 4.62 -2.49
C THR A 48 13.21 3.73 -1.46
N ALA A 49 13.90 2.71 -0.94
CA ALA A 49 13.36 1.83 0.09
C ALA A 49 12.97 2.62 1.35
N ALA A 50 13.82 3.55 1.80
CA ALA A 50 13.52 4.43 2.92
C ALA A 50 12.28 5.30 2.65
N GLY A 51 12.15 5.86 1.44
CA GLY A 51 10.97 6.61 1.02
C GLY A 51 9.68 5.78 1.06
N VAL A 52 9.71 4.53 0.59
CA VAL A 52 8.57 3.61 0.65
C VAL A 52 8.19 3.28 2.09
N ILE A 53 9.18 2.95 2.94
CA ILE A 53 8.95 2.70 4.37
C ILE A 53 8.30 3.92 5.02
N MET A 54 8.81 5.12 4.73
CA MET A 54 8.26 6.36 5.26
C MET A 54 6.83 6.59 4.80
N ALA A 55 6.52 6.37 3.52
CA ALA A 55 5.17 6.49 2.97
C ALA A 55 4.19 5.50 3.64
N ILE A 56 4.61 4.25 3.86
CA ILE A 56 3.82 3.26 4.59
C ILE A 56 3.56 3.75 6.01
N LEU A 57 4.60 4.25 6.70
CA LEU A 57 4.48 4.72 8.08
C LEU A 57 3.52 5.91 8.20
N LEU A 58 3.60 6.85 7.26
CA LEU A 58 2.69 7.99 7.12
C LEU A 58 1.24 7.56 6.81
N SER A 59 1.04 6.42 6.14
CA SER A 59 -0.30 5.90 5.81
C SER A 59 -1.02 5.23 6.98
N LEU A 60 -0.29 4.69 7.96
CA LEU A 60 -0.85 3.91 9.08
C LEU A 60 -2.00 4.62 9.82
N PRO A 61 -1.89 5.90 10.25
CA PRO A 61 -2.95 6.56 11.00
C PRO A 61 -4.25 6.70 10.20
N GLY A 62 -4.13 6.94 8.88
CA GLY A 62 -5.28 7.01 7.98
C GLY A 62 -6.02 5.69 7.90
N THR A 63 -5.27 4.58 7.79
CA THR A 63 -5.83 3.23 7.74
C THR A 63 -6.57 2.86 9.02
N PHE A 64 -6.05 3.24 10.19
CA PHE A 64 -6.76 3.02 11.47
C PHE A 64 -8.05 3.83 11.56
N ARG A 65 -8.03 5.11 11.17
CA ARG A 65 -9.24 5.96 11.14
C ARG A 65 -10.28 5.42 10.18
N LEU A 66 -9.86 4.94 9.01
CA LEU A 66 -10.75 4.34 8.02
C LEU A 66 -11.41 3.07 8.57
N ARG A 67 -10.64 2.18 9.21
CA ARG A 67 -11.18 0.97 9.85
C ARG A 67 -12.20 1.30 10.95
N ALA A 68 -11.91 2.32 11.76
CA ALA A 68 -12.85 2.77 12.80
C ALA A 68 -14.17 3.27 12.20
N ARG A 69 -14.10 4.10 11.14
CA ARG A 69 -15.30 4.58 10.42
C ARG A 69 -16.10 3.45 9.78
N VAL A 70 -15.43 2.49 9.14
CA VAL A 70 -16.09 1.32 8.54
C VAL A 70 -16.86 0.53 9.60
N ARG A 71 -16.26 0.33 10.78
CA ARG A 71 -16.94 -0.36 11.90
C ARG A 71 -18.13 0.43 12.43
N GLU A 72 -18.00 1.74 12.58
CA GLU A 72 -19.10 2.61 12.99
C GLU A 72 -20.26 2.58 11.98
N GLN A 73 -19.95 2.68 10.69
CA GLN A 73 -20.94 2.62 9.62
C GLN A 73 -21.65 1.26 9.58
N ALA A 74 -20.92 0.15 9.74
CA ALA A 74 -21.52 -1.18 9.81
C ALA A 74 -22.48 -1.33 11.00
N GLN A 75 -22.14 -0.77 12.17
CA GLN A 75 -23.04 -0.78 13.33
C GLN A 75 -24.31 0.06 13.08
N ARG A 76 -24.19 1.23 12.44
CA ARG A 76 -25.35 2.04 12.07
C ARG A 76 -26.27 1.34 11.08
N ILE A 77 -25.71 0.62 10.11
CA ILE A 77 -26.51 -0.18 9.17
C ILE A 77 -27.30 -1.25 9.92
N ALA A 78 -26.66 -1.99 10.84
CA ALA A 78 -27.33 -3.01 11.63
C ALA A 78 -28.46 -2.45 12.52
N ASP A 79 -28.24 -1.31 13.19
CA ASP A 79 -29.27 -0.64 14.01
C ASP A 79 -30.46 -0.18 13.14
N LEU A 80 -30.19 0.43 11.98
CA LEU A 80 -31.23 0.87 11.05
C LEU A 80 -32.04 -0.30 10.49
N GLU A 81 -31.38 -1.41 10.14
CA GLU A 81 -32.06 -2.64 9.70
C GLU A 81 -32.95 -3.23 10.80
N GLN A 82 -32.51 -3.20 12.07
CA GLN A 82 -33.31 -3.67 13.20
C GLN A 82 -34.55 -2.77 13.40
N ARG A 83 -34.38 -1.45 13.38
CA ARG A 83 -35.49 -0.48 13.50
C ARG A 83 -36.51 -0.63 12.39
N LEU A 84 -36.08 -0.90 11.16
CA LEU A 84 -36.98 -1.17 10.04
C LEU A 84 -37.82 -2.43 10.27
N ARG A 85 -37.22 -3.52 10.79
CA ARG A 85 -37.96 -4.75 11.14
C ARG A 85 -38.94 -4.54 12.30
N GLU A 86 -38.57 -3.73 13.29
CA GLU A 86 -39.46 -3.41 14.41
C GLU A 86 -40.61 -2.46 13.99
N SER A 87 -40.39 -1.65 12.95
CA SER A 87 -41.37 -0.69 12.43
C SER A 87 -42.26 -1.26 11.32
N GLU A 88 -41.97 -2.46 10.79
CA GLU A 88 -42.91 -3.21 9.97
C GLU A 88 -44.07 -3.68 10.88
N PRO A 89 -45.28 -3.09 10.77
CA PRO A 89 -46.38 -3.50 11.61
C PRO A 89 -46.76 -4.94 11.28
N LYS A 90 -47.03 -5.74 12.32
CA LYS A 90 -47.86 -6.94 12.25
C LYS A 90 -49.20 -6.58 11.59
N ASN A 91 -49.28 -6.53 10.27
CA ASN A 91 -50.51 -6.27 9.53
C ASN A 91 -50.70 -7.27 8.39
N THR A 92 -50.52 -8.57 8.69
CA THR A 92 -50.87 -9.63 7.73
C THR A 92 -51.40 -10.90 8.41
N GLN A 93 -51.89 -10.84 9.65
CA GLN A 93 -52.55 -12.02 10.25
C GLN A 93 -53.90 -11.71 10.93
N GLU A 94 -54.53 -10.58 10.60
CA GLU A 94 -55.97 -10.41 10.82
C GLU A 94 -56.67 -10.31 9.45
N THR A 95 -56.92 -11.45 8.81
CA THR A 95 -58.02 -11.54 7.84
C THR A 95 -58.57 -12.96 7.87
N HIS A 96 -59.66 -13.08 8.63
CA HIS A 96 -60.82 -13.98 8.50
C HIS A 96 -60.64 -15.43 8.06
#